data_AF-A0A4V6P4S3-F1
#
_entry.id   AF-A0A4V6P4S3-F1
#
_cell.length_a   1.000
_cell.length_b   1.000
_cell.length_c   1.000
_cell.angle_alpha   90.00
_cell.angle_beta   90.00
_cell.angle_gamma   90.00
#
_symmetry.space_group_name_H-M   'P 1'
#
loop_
_entity.id
_entity.type
_entity.pdbx_description
1 polymer ?
#
loop_
_entity_poly.entity_id
_entity_poly.type
_entity_poly.pdbx_seq_one_letter_code
_entity_poly.pdbx_strand_id
1 'polypeptide(L)'
;MSELSPEQQILITMRKTLTAIVRDLTPPQGMRHPLSASTIDDVRRCLGMIAERERLLAERDGRGGERPVYADQPGAAQVVPIDSLRSRKD
;
A
#
# COMPACT_ATOMS: atom_id res chain seq x y z
N MET A 1 0.60 -14.00 -10.55
CA MET A 1 0.92 -13.48 -9.21
C MET A 1 2.42 -13.33 -9.15
N SER A 2 2.95 -12.11 -9.21
CA SER A 2 4.39 -11.90 -9.10
C SER A 2 4.84 -12.36 -7.71
N GLU A 3 5.81 -13.28 -7.66
CA GLU A 3 6.38 -13.70 -6.38
C GLU A 3 6.96 -12.48 -5.65
N LEU A 4 6.63 -12.36 -4.36
CA LEU A 4 7.16 -11.29 -3.54
C LEU A 4 8.65 -11.53 -3.31
N SER A 5 9.45 -10.48 -3.40
CA SER A 5 10.86 -10.59 -3.04
C SER A 5 11.00 -10.96 -1.55
N PRO A 6 12.11 -11.62 -1.14
CA PRO A 6 12.35 -11.91 0.27
C PRO A 6 12.25 -10.66 1.16
N GLU A 7 12.75 -9.52 0.67
CA GLU A 7 12.65 -8.24 1.36
C GLU A 7 11.18 -7.79 1.55
N GLN A 8 10.35 -7.89 0.51
CA GLN A 8 8.92 -7.57 0.60
C GLN A 8 8.22 -8.46 1.63
N GLN A 9 8.55 -9.75 1.65
CA GLN A 9 7.96 -10.70 2.59
C GLN A 9 8.33 -10.38 4.04
N ILE A 10 9.59 -9.99 4.30
CA ILE A 10 10.05 -9.53 5.61
C ILE A 10 9.30 -8.27 6.05
N LEU A 11 9.21 -7.25 5.18
CA LEU A 11 8.53 -5.99 5.50
C LEU A 11 7.04 -6.19 5.80
N ILE A 12 6.36 -7.01 4.99
CA ILE A 12 4.95 -7.36 5.22
C ILE A 12 4.77 -8.07 6.56
N THR A 13 5.65 -9.03 6.87
CA THR A 13 5.60 -9.78 8.13
C THR A 13 5.84 -8.85 9.31
N MET A 14 6.87 -8.00 9.26
CA MET A 14 7.18 -7.01 10.30
C MET A 14 6.01 -6.06 10.55
N ARG A 15 5.44 -5.48 9.48
CA ARG A 15 4.28 -4.57 9.58
C ARG A 15 3.08 -5.26 10.22
N LYS A 16 2.75 -6.48 9.77
CA LYS A 16 1.64 -7.27 10.34
C LYS A 16 1.84 -7.57 11.81
N THR A 17 3.02 -8.03 12.20
CA THR A 17 3.37 -8.36 13.58
C THR A 17 3.30 -7.13 14.48
N LEU A 18 3.93 -6.02 14.09
CA LEU A 18 3.90 -4.78 14.87
C LEU A 18 2.47 -4.23 15.02
N THR A 19 1.66 -4.30 13.96
CA THR A 19 0.26 -3.84 14.00
C THR A 19 -0.59 -4.73 14.90
N ALA A 20 -0.37 -6.04 14.90
CA ALA A 20 -1.04 -6.97 15.82
C ALA A 20 -0.69 -6.64 17.28
N ILE A 21 0.59 -6.44 17.58
CA ILE A 21 1.05 -6.03 18.92
C ILE A 21 0.39 -4.70 19.34
N VAL A 22 0.36 -3.70 18.47
CA VAL A 22 -0.32 -2.42 18.76
C VAL A 22 -1.80 -2.63 19.06
N ARG A 23 -2.48 -3.49 18.29
CA ARG A 23 -3.90 -3.80 18.52
C ARG A 23 -4.12 -4.46 19.89
N ASP A 24 -3.27 -5.41 20.26
CA ASP A 24 -3.37 -6.12 21.54
C ASP A 24 -3.07 -5.21 22.74
N LEU A 25 -2.19 -4.22 22.55
CA LEU A 25 -1.82 -3.25 23.59
C LEU A 25 -2.74 -2.03 23.65
N THR A 26 -3.61 -1.83 22.66
CA THR A 26 -4.51 -0.68 22.60
C THR A 26 -5.53 -0.79 23.73
N PRO A 27 -5.46 0.07 24.76
CA PRO A 27 -6.34 -0.07 25.91
C PRO A 27 -7.74 0.48 25.57
N PRO A 28 -8.77 0.06 26.32
CA PRO A 28 -10.07 0.71 26.27
C PRO A 28 -9.97 2.21 26.54
N GLN A 29 -10.88 2.97 25.95
CA GLN A 29 -11.01 4.41 26.16
C GLN A 29 -11.03 4.79 27.65
N GLY A 30 -10.20 5.77 28.02
CA GLY A 30 -10.04 6.23 29.41
C GLY A 30 -8.91 5.55 30.20
N MET A 31 -8.30 4.48 29.67
CA MET A 31 -7.13 3.84 30.28
C MET A 31 -5.82 4.33 29.66
N ARG A 32 -4.73 4.35 30.44
CA ARG A 32 -3.40 4.69 29.94
C ARG A 32 -2.83 3.54 29.12
N HIS A 33 -2.13 3.87 28.04
CA HIS A 33 -1.42 2.89 27.22
C HIS A 33 -0.25 2.29 28.02
N PRO A 34 0.01 0.96 27.92
CA PRO A 34 1.05 0.30 28.72
C PRO A 34 2.48 0.67 28.31
N LEU A 35 2.70 1.07 27.05
CA LEU A 35 3.99 1.56 26.56
C LEU A 35 4.18 3.04 26.87
N SER A 36 5.44 3.45 27.09
CA SER A 36 5.80 4.86 27.22
C SER A 36 5.58 5.64 25.91
N ALA A 37 5.44 6.96 26.01
CA ALA A 37 5.31 7.82 24.84
C ALA A 37 6.48 7.67 23.86
N SER A 38 7.72 7.57 24.37
CA SER A 38 8.92 7.37 23.56
C SER A 38 8.85 6.08 22.74
N THR A 39 8.46 4.96 23.35
CA THR A 39 8.34 3.68 22.66
C THR A 39 7.25 3.72 21.59
N ILE A 40 6.14 4.43 21.86
CA ILE A 40 5.08 4.60 20.86
C ILE A 40 5.62 5.40 19.66
N ASP A 41 6.40 6.46 19.90
CA ASP A 41 7.00 7.26 18.83
C ASP A 41 8.03 6.46 18.02
N ASP A 42 8.83 5.62 18.67
CA ASP A 42 9.76 4.71 18.00
C ASP A 42 9.02 3.70 17.10
N VAL A 43 7.90 3.14 17.57
CA VAL A 43 7.06 2.24 16.78
C VAL A 43 6.45 2.97 15.58
N ARG A 44 5.95 4.19 15.75
CA ARG A 44 5.43 5.02 14.65
C ARG A 44 6.51 5.28 13.60
N ARG A 45 7.71 5.66 14.05
CA ARG A 45 8.86 5.90 13.17
C ARG A 45 9.25 4.65 12.40
N CYS A 46 9.28 3.50 13.07
CA CYS A 46 9.57 2.21 12.45
C CYS A 46 8.54 1.85 11.37
N LEU A 47 7.24 1.95 11.67
CA LEU A 47 6.18 1.72 10.69
C LEU A 47 6.26 2.69 9.50
N GLY A 48 6.63 3.95 9.74
CA GLY A 48 6.88 4.93 8.68
C GLY A 48 8.04 4.53 7.76
N MET A 49 9.16 4.06 8.31
CA MET A 49 10.31 3.56 7.52
C MET A 49 9.93 2.32 6.70
N ILE A 50 9.15 1.40 7.27
CA ILE A 50 8.65 0.22 6.56
C ILE A 50 7.77 0.64 5.38
N ALA A 51 6.82 1.56 5.60
CA ALA A 51 5.91 2.03 4.56
C ALA A 51 6.65 2.73 3.40
N GLU A 52 7.63 3.57 3.71
CA GLU A 52 8.48 4.22 2.70
C GLU A 52 9.22 3.18 1.85
N ARG A 53 9.78 2.15 2.50
CA ARG A 53 10.49 1.09 1.78
C ARG A 53 9.55 0.23 0.94
N GLU A 54 8.39 -0.14 1.47
CA GLU A 54 7.36 -0.88 0.72
C GLU A 54 6.93 -0.08 -0.53
N ARG A 55 6.76 1.24 -0.41
CA ARG A 55 6.44 2.13 -1.55
C ARG A 55 7.52 2.09 -2.63
N LEU A 56 8.78 2.28 -2.26
CA LEU A 56 9.90 2.26 -3.23
C LEU A 56 10.02 0.90 -3.95
N LEU A 57 9.78 -0.20 -3.24
CA LEU A 57 9.76 -1.54 -3.84
C LEU A 57 8.57 -1.72 -4.80
N ALA A 58 7.40 -1.19 -4.45
CA ALA A 58 6.23 -1.22 -5.33
C ALA A 58 6.47 -0.39 -6.60
N GLU A 59 7.02 0.82 -6.49
CA GLU A 59 7.38 1.68 -7.62
C GLU A 59 8.37 1.00 -8.56
N ARG A 60 9.43 0.37 -8.01
CA ARG A 60 10.42 -0.38 -8.80
C ARG A 60 9.79 -1.55 -9.57
N ASP A 61 8.84 -2.24 -8.94
CA ASP A 61 8.16 -3.38 -9.55
C ASP A 61 6.99 -2.95 -10.48
N GLY A 62 6.79 -1.65 -10.72
CA GLY A 62 5.69 -1.12 -11.54
C GLY A 62 4.30 -1.27 -10.90
N ARG A 63 4.23 -1.61 -9.61
CA ARG A 63 3.01 -1.74 -8.78
C ARG A 63 2.75 -0.50 -7.92
N GLY A 64 3.55 0.54 -8.08
CA GLY A 64 3.39 1.80 -7.34
C GLY A 64 2.12 2.53 -7.78
N GLY A 65 1.37 3.06 -6.81
CA GLY A 65 0.26 3.98 -7.10
C GLY A 65 -1.08 3.32 -7.43
N GLU A 66 -1.25 2.01 -7.21
CA GLU A 66 -2.58 1.38 -7.24
C GLU A 66 -3.48 2.04 -6.18
N ARG A 67 -4.52 2.73 -6.64
CA ARG A 67 -5.53 3.36 -5.79
C ARG A 67 -6.81 2.54 -5.89
N PRO A 68 -7.54 2.33 -4.78
CA PRO A 68 -8.87 1.76 -4.84
C PRO A 68 -9.74 2.55 -5.82
N VAL A 69 -10.40 1.84 -6.72
CA VAL A 69 -11.42 2.37 -7.63
C VAL A 69 -12.79 2.00 -7.11
N TYR A 70 -13.78 2.86 -7.32
CA TYR A 70 -15.17 2.49 -7.01
C TYR A 70 -15.67 1.46 -8.03
N ALA A 71 -16.53 0.54 -7.59
CA ALA A 71 -17.06 -0.52 -8.47
C ALA A 71 -17.91 0.04 -9.63
N ASP A 72 -18.51 1.20 -9.44
CA ASP A 72 -19.31 1.95 -10.42
C ASP A 72 -18.50 3.02 -11.15
N GLN A 73 -17.19 3.15 -10.88
CA GLN A 73 -16.36 4.14 -11.54
C GLN A 73 -16.29 3.83 -13.04
N PRO A 74 -16.69 4.77 -13.92
CA PRO A 74 -16.51 4.57 -15.36
C PRO A 74 -15.02 4.45 -15.67
N GLY A 75 -14.64 3.37 -16.36
CA GLY A 75 -13.25 3.14 -16.76
C GLY A 75 -12.71 4.27 -17.63
N ALA A 76 -11.38 4.43 -17.66
CA ALA A 76 -10.74 5.39 -18.56
C ALA A 76 -11.22 5.14 -20.00
N ALA A 77 -11.72 6.19 -20.66
CA ALA A 77 -12.29 6.07 -22.00
C ALA A 77 -11.25 5.47 -22.96
N GLN A 78 -11.64 4.43 -23.69
CA GLN A 78 -10.84 3.88 -24.77
C GLN A 78 -10.84 4.87 -25.94
N VAL A 79 -9.82 5.72 -26.00
CA VAL A 79 -9.65 6.69 -27.09
C VAL A 79 -9.21 5.93 -28.35
N VAL A 80 -10.08 5.86 -29.35
CA VAL A 80 -9.75 5.32 -30.67
C VAL A 80 -9.42 6.48 -31.61
N PRO A 81 -8.22 6.54 -32.22
CA PRO A 81 -7.86 7.59 -33.16
C PRO A 81 -8.73 7.54 -34.42
N ILE A 82 -9.34 8.66 -34.80
CA ILE A 82 -10.20 8.77 -36.00
C ILE A 82 -9.46 8.36 -37.28
N ASP A 83 -8.15 8.56 -37.36
CA ASP A 83 -7.35 8.16 -38.52
C ASP A 83 -7.34 6.64 -38.77
N SER A 84 -7.56 5.82 -37.73
CA SER A 84 -7.65 4.37 -37.85
C SER A 84 -8.96 3.88 -38.48
N LEU A 85 -9.95 4.77 -38.61
CA LEU A 85 -11.26 4.47 -39.21
C LEU A 85 -11.33 4.78 -40.71
N ARG A 86 -10.23 5.20 -41.34
CA ARG A 86 -10.22 5.42 -42.80
C ARG A 86 -10.35 4.08 -43.53
N SER A 87 -11.57 3.80 -43.97
CA SER A 87 -11.90 2.68 -44.86
C SER A 87 -11.00 2.70 -46.11
N ARG A 88 -10.44 1.53 -46.44
CA ARG A 88 -9.77 1.27 -47.72
C ARG A 88 -10.83 1.45 -48.81
N LYS A 89 -10.71 2.53 -49.58
CA LYS A 89 -11.56 2.78 -50.74
C LYS A 89 -11.15 1.80 -51.85
N ASP A 90 -12.09 0.93 -52.23
CA ASP A 90 -12.02 0.10 -53.44
C ASP A 90 -11.80 0.96 -54.70
#